data_AF-A0A1G7L4V6-F1
#
_entry.id   AF-A0A1G7L4V6-F1
#
_cell.length_a   1.000
_cell.length_b   1.000
_cell.length_c   1.000
_cell.angle_alpha   90.00
_cell.angle_beta   90.00
_cell.angle_gamma   90.00
#
_symmetry.space_group_name_H-M   'P 1'
#
loop_
_entity.id
_entity.type
_entity.pdbx_description
1 polymer ?
#
loop_
_entity_poly.entity_id
_entity_poly.type
_entity_poly.pdbx_seq_one_letter_code
_entity_poly.pdbx_strand_id
1 'polypeptide(L)'
;MDEFRFEDAFDADYGWQSWRRSSDGTTGCEKGYDVVLSYVSNESAALAVAADVEAFGRRALAIRADSADPDQISQLYDAIDREFGRIDVLVNNAAIIAHHCRVEDLNFERIQRIFAVNTIGPMLYAQQAAKRMSHRHQRRGGVVINISSASARLGSPNEYVDSAASKGAIETFTTGFAKEVAREGIRVNCIRPGHIYTEMHASGGEPDRVDRVKDTIPMGRGGKPQEVANAVLWLASAEASFTTGTFLDVTGGK
;
A
#
# COMPACT_ATOMS: atom_id res chain seq x y z
N MET A 1 -13.71 15.19 -20.39
CA MET A 1 -13.73 15.23 -18.92
C MET A 1 -13.19 13.89 -18.54
N ASP A 2 -11.87 13.84 -18.42
CA ASP A 2 -11.16 12.57 -18.39
C ASP A 2 -11.32 11.93 -17.00
N GLU A 3 -11.44 10.60 -17.01
CA GLU A 3 -11.82 9.79 -15.85
C GLU A 3 -10.69 9.77 -14.82
N PHE A 4 -11.01 9.90 -13.53
CA PHE A 4 -10.01 9.94 -12.46
C PHE A 4 -9.21 8.64 -12.39
N ARG A 5 -7.91 8.69 -12.67
CA ARG A 5 -7.03 7.52 -12.61
C ARG A 5 -6.41 7.33 -11.23
N PHE A 6 -7.28 6.98 -10.29
CA PHE A 6 -6.90 6.49 -8.95
C PHE A 6 -5.87 5.33 -9.02
N GLU A 7 -5.88 4.58 -10.12
CA GLU A 7 -4.91 3.55 -10.50
C GLU A 7 -3.45 4.03 -10.55
N ASP A 8 -3.17 5.28 -10.94
CA ASP A 8 -1.80 5.77 -11.10
C ASP A 8 -1.09 5.90 -9.74
N ALA A 9 -1.83 6.06 -8.63
CA ALA A 9 -1.28 6.03 -7.28
C ALA A 9 -0.83 4.62 -6.82
N PHE A 10 -1.22 3.56 -7.53
CA PHE A 10 -0.96 2.15 -7.18
C PHE A 10 0.23 1.53 -7.91
N ASP A 11 1.00 2.32 -8.65
CA ASP A 11 2.28 1.85 -9.18
C ASP A 11 3.34 1.63 -8.05
N ALA A 12 4.40 0.90 -8.39
CA ALA A 12 5.41 0.42 -7.45
C ALA A 12 6.20 1.52 -6.73
N ASP A 13 6.35 2.67 -7.38
CA ASP A 13 7.13 3.82 -6.88
C ASP A 13 6.42 4.62 -5.77
N TYR A 14 5.15 4.33 -5.49
CA TYR A 14 4.34 5.04 -4.48
C TYR A 14 4.30 4.31 -3.15
N GLY A 15 4.95 4.91 -2.15
CA GLY A 15 5.24 4.23 -0.89
C GLY A 15 4.05 4.19 0.08
N TRP A 16 3.40 5.32 0.23
CA TRP A 16 2.46 5.53 1.31
C TRP A 16 1.34 6.42 0.81
N GLN A 17 0.10 6.07 1.13
CA GLN A 17 -1.06 6.89 0.83
C GLN A 17 -1.86 7.06 2.11
N SER A 18 -2.19 8.31 2.46
CA SER A 18 -3.18 8.59 3.50
C SER A 18 -4.38 9.33 2.97
N TRP A 19 -5.52 9.04 3.59
CA TRP A 19 -6.81 9.54 3.18
C TRP A 19 -7.55 10.16 4.37
N ARG A 20 -8.14 11.34 4.21
CA ARG A 20 -8.98 12.02 5.21
C ARG A 20 -10.38 12.23 4.65
N ARG A 21 -11.40 11.62 5.26
CA ARG A 21 -12.78 11.71 4.72
C ARG A 21 -13.35 13.09 5.00
N SER A 22 -13.93 13.71 3.98
CA SER A 22 -14.76 14.89 4.12
C SER A 22 -15.96 14.64 5.05
N SER A 23 -16.53 15.72 5.57
CA SER A 23 -17.78 15.69 6.33
C SER A 23 -19.04 15.55 5.48
N ASP A 24 -18.91 15.54 4.15
CA ASP A 24 -20.01 15.53 3.16
C ASP A 24 -20.38 14.13 2.62
N GLY A 25 -19.53 13.11 2.80
CA GLY A 25 -19.94 11.70 2.79
C GLY A 25 -19.77 10.89 1.49
N THR A 26 -19.31 11.48 0.39
CA THR A 26 -19.21 10.88 -0.98
C THR A 26 -18.19 9.71 -1.11
N THR A 27 -18.06 9.01 -2.27
CA THR A 27 -17.15 7.83 -2.47
C THR A 27 -16.38 7.59 -3.85
N GLY A 28 -15.09 8.04 -4.00
CA GLY A 28 -13.95 7.96 -5.02
C GLY A 28 -12.66 8.84 -4.67
N CYS A 29 -12.01 9.66 -5.53
CA CYS A 29 -11.58 11.02 -5.03
C CYS A 29 -12.77 11.97 -5.00
N GLU A 30 -13.71 11.65 -5.89
CA GLU A 30 -15.12 11.44 -5.62
C GLU A 30 -15.49 10.91 -4.17
N LYS A 31 -14.55 10.56 -3.22
CA LYS A 31 -14.81 10.06 -1.81
C LYS A 31 -14.84 11.23 -0.84
N GLY A 32 -14.55 12.43 -1.35
CA GLY A 32 -14.13 13.51 -0.49
C GLY A 32 -12.88 13.15 0.31
N TYR A 33 -12.02 12.24 -0.17
CA TYR A 33 -10.74 12.00 0.47
C TYR A 33 -9.74 13.07 0.05
N ASP A 34 -9.20 13.80 1.02
CA ASP A 34 -7.91 14.46 0.84
C ASP A 34 -6.81 13.38 0.81
N VAL A 35 -5.77 13.57 -0.01
CA VAL A 35 -4.74 12.57 -0.28
C VAL A 35 -3.37 13.11 0.07
N VAL A 36 -2.56 12.31 0.77
CA VAL A 36 -1.11 12.56 0.89
C VAL A 36 -0.41 11.32 0.38
N LEU A 37 0.51 11.48 -0.56
CA LEU A 37 1.26 10.38 -1.18
C LEU A 37 2.77 10.55 -0.98
N SER A 38 3.49 9.45 -0.80
CA SER A 38 4.96 9.43 -0.75
C SER A 38 5.60 8.81 -1.99
N TYR A 39 6.73 9.37 -2.41
CA TYR A 39 7.55 8.87 -3.51
C TYR A 39 9.05 8.90 -3.15
N VAL A 40 9.90 8.19 -3.90
CA VAL A 40 11.36 8.18 -3.70
C VAL A 40 12.13 8.78 -4.90
N SER A 41 11.72 8.38 -6.11
CA SER A 41 12.37 8.68 -7.39
C SER A 41 11.49 9.47 -8.35
N ASN A 42 10.25 9.06 -8.56
CA ASN A 42 9.39 9.58 -9.61
C ASN A 42 8.52 10.79 -9.14
N GLU A 43 9.18 11.93 -8.91
CA GLU A 43 8.51 13.17 -8.52
C GLU A 43 7.46 13.63 -9.54
N SER A 44 7.77 13.56 -10.84
CA SER A 44 6.87 14.03 -11.90
C SER A 44 5.54 13.27 -11.91
N ALA A 45 5.56 11.94 -11.74
CA ALA A 45 4.35 11.15 -11.68
C ALA A 45 3.59 11.36 -10.35
N ALA A 46 4.29 11.53 -9.22
CA ALA A 46 3.66 11.90 -7.96
C ALA A 46 2.95 13.27 -8.01
N LEU A 47 3.52 14.25 -8.71
CA LEU A 47 2.90 15.55 -8.93
C LEU A 47 1.72 15.48 -9.91
N ALA A 48 1.73 14.58 -10.89
CA ALA A 48 0.59 14.32 -11.77
C ALA A 48 -0.60 13.74 -10.97
N VAL A 49 -0.37 12.70 -10.15
CA VAL A 49 -1.40 12.14 -9.25
C VAL A 49 -1.94 13.20 -8.28
N ALA A 50 -1.08 14.09 -7.76
CA ALA A 50 -1.52 15.18 -6.91
C ALA A 50 -2.42 16.19 -7.66
N ALA A 51 -2.04 16.58 -8.88
CA ALA A 51 -2.83 17.49 -9.72
C ALA A 51 -4.19 16.89 -10.09
N ASP A 52 -4.26 15.58 -10.37
CA ASP A 52 -5.53 14.90 -10.62
C ASP A 52 -6.43 14.93 -9.39
N VAL A 53 -5.91 14.59 -8.20
CA VAL A 53 -6.66 14.71 -6.93
C VAL A 53 -7.20 16.13 -6.72
N GLU A 54 -6.41 17.15 -7.02
CA GLU A 54 -6.82 18.56 -6.93
C GLU A 54 -7.89 18.94 -7.97
N ALA A 55 -7.86 18.36 -9.18
CA ALA A 55 -8.89 18.53 -10.19
C ALA A 55 -10.27 17.98 -9.75
N PHE A 56 -10.30 16.98 -8.86
CA PHE A 56 -11.52 16.50 -8.20
C PHE A 56 -11.93 17.34 -6.96
N GLY A 57 -11.35 18.53 -6.79
CA GLY A 57 -11.67 19.46 -5.70
C GLY A 57 -11.23 18.95 -4.32
N ARG A 58 -10.26 18.04 -4.28
CA ARG A 58 -9.66 17.53 -3.05
C ARG A 58 -8.31 18.18 -2.80
N ARG A 59 -7.79 18.02 -1.59
CA ARG A 59 -6.42 18.45 -1.27
C ARG A 59 -5.46 17.31 -1.55
N ALA A 60 -4.38 17.58 -2.27
CA ALA A 60 -3.27 16.66 -2.43
C ALA A 60 -2.03 17.16 -1.67
N LEU A 61 -1.09 16.24 -1.39
CA LEU A 61 0.26 16.58 -0.98
C LEU A 61 1.21 15.42 -1.33
N ALA A 62 2.07 15.63 -2.32
CA ALA A 62 3.16 14.71 -2.66
C ALA A 62 4.42 15.05 -1.85
N ILE A 63 4.97 14.07 -1.13
CA ILE A 63 6.20 14.24 -0.32
C ILE A 63 7.23 13.19 -0.72
N ARG A 64 8.47 13.61 -0.91
CA ARG A 64 9.58 12.66 -1.04
C ARG A 64 9.89 12.04 0.32
N ALA A 65 9.71 10.72 0.45
CA ALA A 65 10.06 9.98 1.66
C ALA A 65 10.37 8.51 1.35
N ASP A 66 11.55 8.04 1.75
CA ASP A 66 11.94 6.63 1.71
C ASP A 66 11.36 5.87 2.93
N SER A 67 10.61 4.80 2.68
CA SER A 67 10.03 3.96 3.73
C SER A 67 11.05 3.20 4.58
N ALA A 68 12.32 3.15 4.18
CA ALA A 68 13.41 2.64 5.00
C ALA A 68 13.99 3.65 6.01
N ASP A 69 13.62 4.93 5.93
CA ASP A 69 14.17 6.01 6.76
C ASP A 69 13.13 6.46 7.82
N PRO A 70 13.35 6.15 9.12
CA PRO A 70 12.43 6.53 10.20
C PRO A 70 12.24 8.05 10.37
N ASP A 71 13.25 8.85 10.06
CA ASP A 71 13.20 10.31 10.21
C ASP A 71 12.35 10.92 9.08
N GLN A 72 12.48 10.42 7.85
CA GLN A 72 11.60 10.81 6.74
C GLN A 72 10.15 10.39 6.99
N ILE A 73 9.91 9.21 7.58
CA ILE A 73 8.57 8.79 8.04
C ILE A 73 8.01 9.77 9.08
N SER A 74 8.82 10.20 10.05
CA SER A 74 8.37 11.17 11.06
C SER A 74 8.02 12.51 10.45
N GLN A 75 8.91 13.07 9.62
CA GLN A 75 8.70 14.37 8.94
C GLN A 75 7.45 14.38 8.06
N LEU A 76 7.18 13.26 7.36
CA LEU A 76 5.97 13.08 6.58
C LEU A 76 4.72 13.15 7.48
N TYR A 77 4.72 12.48 8.65
CA TYR A 77 3.61 12.58 9.60
C TYR A 77 3.44 13.97 10.21
N ASP A 78 4.54 14.69 10.47
CA ASP A 78 4.49 16.07 10.95
C ASP A 78 3.86 17.01 9.90
N ALA A 79 4.09 16.73 8.61
CA ALA A 79 3.39 17.42 7.51
C ALA A 79 1.89 17.09 7.48
N ILE A 80 1.47 15.84 7.70
CA ILE A 80 0.03 15.50 7.80
C ILE A 80 -0.63 16.28 8.95
N ASP A 81 0.01 16.29 10.12
CA ASP A 81 -0.57 16.92 11.30
C ASP A 81 -0.69 18.44 11.13
N ARG A 82 0.28 19.08 10.46
CA ARG A 82 0.23 20.51 10.12
C ARG A 82 -0.82 20.82 9.05
N GLU A 83 -0.82 20.08 7.95
CA GLU A 83 -1.64 20.41 6.78
C GLU A 83 -3.08 19.90 6.89
N PHE A 84 -3.31 18.69 7.44
CA PHE A 84 -4.62 18.00 7.45
C PHE A 84 -5.17 17.72 8.86
N GLY A 85 -4.32 17.70 9.89
CA GLY A 85 -4.67 17.52 11.31
C GLY A 85 -5.16 16.13 11.73
N ARG A 86 -5.36 15.22 10.76
CA ARG A 86 -5.76 13.82 10.98
C ARG A 86 -5.45 12.95 9.76
N ILE A 87 -5.34 11.65 10.03
CA ILE A 87 -5.31 10.56 9.06
C ILE A 87 -6.47 9.62 9.40
N ASP A 88 -7.26 9.20 8.39
CA ASP A 88 -8.39 8.28 8.58
C ASP A 88 -8.13 6.90 7.99
N VAL A 89 -7.37 6.86 6.89
CA VAL A 89 -6.92 5.63 6.24
C VAL A 89 -5.42 5.72 5.98
N LEU A 90 -4.71 4.64 6.27
CA LEU A 90 -3.32 4.39 5.90
C LEU A 90 -3.30 3.23 4.88
N VAL A 91 -2.66 3.42 3.73
CA VAL A 91 -2.32 2.35 2.80
C VAL A 91 -0.80 2.22 2.73
N ASN A 92 -0.29 1.09 3.23
CA ASN A 92 1.10 0.69 3.10
C ASN A 92 1.27 -0.03 1.75
N ASN A 93 1.48 0.76 0.68
CA ASN A 93 1.65 0.27 -0.70
C ASN A 93 3.12 -0.04 -1.03
N ALA A 94 4.07 0.68 -0.42
CA ALA A 94 5.51 0.60 -0.65
C ALA A 94 5.99 -0.83 -0.81
N ALA A 95 6.58 -1.12 -1.96
CA ALA A 95 7.30 -2.36 -2.15
C ALA A 95 8.38 -2.21 -3.21
N ILE A 96 9.55 -2.74 -2.92
CA ILE A 96 10.58 -3.01 -3.91
C ILE A 96 10.73 -4.51 -4.10
N ILE A 97 11.16 -4.89 -5.31
CA ILE A 97 11.76 -6.18 -5.59
C ILE A 97 13.18 -5.95 -6.11
N ALA A 98 13.91 -7.05 -6.33
CA ALA A 98 15.25 -7.02 -6.91
C ALA A 98 15.36 -8.11 -7.98
N HIS A 99 16.44 -8.08 -8.77
CA HIS A 99 16.68 -9.05 -9.84
C HIS A 99 16.59 -10.50 -9.38
N HIS A 100 16.12 -11.39 -10.26
CA HIS A 100 15.92 -12.80 -9.92
C HIS A 100 17.24 -13.48 -9.51
N CYS A 101 17.22 -14.18 -8.37
CA CYS A 101 18.36 -14.99 -7.93
C CYS A 101 17.91 -16.18 -7.07
N ARG A 102 18.84 -17.10 -6.77
CA ARG A 102 18.61 -18.17 -5.81
C ARG A 102 18.96 -17.70 -4.40
N VAL A 103 18.60 -18.47 -3.38
CA VAL A 103 18.77 -18.08 -1.97
C VAL A 103 20.25 -18.01 -1.59
N GLU A 104 21.07 -18.90 -2.16
CA GLU A 104 22.54 -18.90 -1.98
C GLU A 104 23.25 -17.68 -2.60
N ASP A 105 22.59 -16.95 -3.50
CA ASP A 105 23.14 -15.75 -4.16
C ASP A 105 22.71 -14.44 -3.46
N LEU A 106 21.89 -14.51 -2.40
CA LEU A 106 21.43 -13.33 -1.68
C LEU A 106 22.56 -12.69 -0.85
N ASN A 107 22.81 -11.40 -1.08
CA ASN A 107 23.67 -10.60 -0.20
C ASN A 107 22.87 -9.94 0.94
N PHE A 108 23.60 -9.50 1.96
CA PHE A 108 23.02 -8.93 3.18
C PHE A 108 22.30 -7.61 2.91
N GLU A 109 22.89 -6.76 2.07
CA GLU A 109 22.42 -5.42 1.73
C GLU A 109 21.04 -5.47 1.05
N ARG A 110 20.86 -6.42 0.12
CA ARG A 110 19.57 -6.69 -0.55
C ARG A 110 18.51 -7.11 0.46
N ILE A 111 18.81 -8.09 1.31
CA ILE A 111 17.87 -8.58 2.34
C ILE A 111 17.48 -7.43 3.27
N GLN A 112 18.46 -6.68 3.78
CA GLN A 112 18.22 -5.50 4.63
C GLN A 112 17.34 -4.48 3.93
N ARG A 113 17.64 -4.10 2.69
CA ARG A 113 16.89 -3.08 1.94
C ARG A 113 15.45 -3.52 1.67
N ILE A 114 15.24 -4.77 1.27
CA ILE A 114 13.90 -5.34 1.05
C ILE A 114 13.09 -5.37 2.35
N PHE A 115 13.64 -5.84 3.46
CA PHE A 115 12.91 -5.83 4.75
C PHE A 115 12.70 -4.41 5.30
N ALA A 116 13.64 -3.49 5.08
CA ALA A 116 13.50 -2.10 5.49
C ALA A 116 12.30 -1.43 4.81
N VAL A 117 12.19 -1.54 3.48
CA VAL A 117 11.08 -0.95 2.71
C VAL A 117 9.78 -1.74 2.85
N ASN A 118 9.80 -3.05 2.66
CA ASN A 118 8.58 -3.86 2.51
C ASN A 118 7.95 -4.28 3.85
N THR A 119 8.66 -4.15 4.96
CA THR A 119 8.21 -4.64 6.28
C THR A 119 8.38 -3.59 7.37
N ILE A 120 9.60 -3.10 7.62
CA ILE A 120 9.90 -2.19 8.74
C ILE A 120 9.22 -0.83 8.53
N GLY A 121 9.33 -0.25 7.33
CA GLY A 121 8.62 0.98 6.95
C GLY A 121 7.12 0.92 7.22
N PRO A 122 6.38 -0.05 6.64
CA PRO A 122 4.97 -0.30 6.93
C PRO A 122 4.63 -0.44 8.43
N MET A 123 5.48 -1.09 9.23
CA MET A 123 5.31 -1.17 10.69
C MET A 123 5.48 0.20 11.36
N LEU A 124 6.45 1.01 10.94
CA LEU A 124 6.68 2.37 11.45
C LEU A 124 5.55 3.32 11.05
N TYR A 125 5.09 3.27 9.79
CA TYR A 125 3.90 4.01 9.35
C TYR A 125 2.67 3.61 10.16
N ALA A 126 2.44 2.31 10.38
CA ALA A 126 1.33 1.81 11.18
C ALA A 126 1.42 2.26 12.66
N GLN A 127 2.61 2.27 13.25
CA GLN A 127 2.85 2.78 14.61
C GLN A 127 2.46 4.27 14.72
N GLN A 128 2.81 5.09 13.73
CA GLN A 128 2.49 6.51 13.70
C GLN A 128 1.00 6.78 13.39
N ALA A 129 0.36 5.94 12.57
CA ALA A 129 -1.08 5.97 12.35
C ALA A 129 -1.87 5.59 13.61
N ALA A 130 -1.45 4.55 14.33
CA ALA A 130 -2.11 4.10 15.57
C ALA A 130 -2.24 5.24 16.60
N LYS A 131 -1.13 5.99 16.83
CA LYS A 131 -1.10 7.19 17.69
C LYS A 131 -2.12 8.25 17.29
N ARG A 132 -2.44 8.36 16.00
CA ARG A 132 -3.31 9.39 15.40
C ARG A 132 -4.75 8.93 15.14
N MET A 133 -5.02 7.63 15.13
CA MET A 133 -6.33 7.00 14.90
C MET A 133 -6.99 6.47 16.17
N SER A 134 -6.22 5.96 17.15
CA SER A 134 -6.75 5.19 18.28
C SER A 134 -7.65 5.98 19.24
N HIS A 135 -8.79 5.39 19.62
CA HIS A 135 -9.67 5.90 20.69
C HIS A 135 -8.95 6.00 22.05
N ARG A 136 -7.90 5.21 22.31
CA ARG A 136 -7.05 5.34 23.51
C ARG A 136 -6.34 6.70 23.59
N HIS A 137 -6.09 7.31 22.44
CA HIS A 137 -5.55 8.67 22.30
C HIS A 137 -6.65 9.71 22.03
N GLN A 138 -7.91 9.40 22.34
CA GLN A 138 -9.09 10.26 22.11
C GLN A 138 -9.30 10.64 20.63
N ARG A 139 -8.80 9.80 19.71
CA ARG A 139 -8.97 9.95 18.26
C ARG A 139 -10.21 9.19 17.79
N ARG A 140 -10.48 9.18 16.47
CA ARG A 140 -11.79 8.81 15.89
C ARG A 140 -11.87 7.39 15.29
N GLY A 141 -10.89 6.55 15.57
CA GLY A 141 -10.68 5.30 14.83
C GLY A 141 -10.01 5.55 13.47
N GLY A 142 -9.91 4.51 12.66
CA GLY A 142 -9.33 4.58 11.32
C GLY A 142 -9.17 3.22 10.66
N VAL A 143 -8.52 3.19 9.50
CA VAL A 143 -8.28 1.97 8.73
C VAL A 143 -6.82 1.88 8.31
N VAL A 144 -6.20 0.71 8.46
CA VAL A 144 -4.87 0.40 7.94
C VAL A 144 -4.99 -0.74 6.95
N ILE A 145 -4.44 -0.54 5.74
CA ILE A 145 -4.47 -1.52 4.66
C ILE A 145 -3.02 -1.78 4.25
N ASN A 146 -2.57 -3.02 4.44
CA ASN A 146 -1.24 -3.47 4.03
C ASN A 146 -1.33 -4.17 2.67
N ILE A 147 -0.43 -3.82 1.74
CA ILE A 147 -0.31 -4.53 0.47
C ILE A 147 0.76 -5.63 0.61
N SER A 148 0.30 -6.88 0.69
CA SER A 148 1.13 -8.09 0.63
C SER A 148 1.35 -8.48 -0.85
N SER A 149 1.39 -9.77 -1.15
CA SER A 149 1.39 -10.36 -2.48
C SER A 149 0.98 -11.82 -2.37
N ALA A 150 0.45 -12.42 -3.43
CA ALA A 150 0.33 -13.88 -3.54
C ALA A 150 1.69 -14.60 -3.31
N SER A 151 2.83 -13.92 -3.53
CA SER A 151 4.16 -14.47 -3.23
C SER A 151 4.34 -14.85 -1.75
N ALA A 152 3.66 -14.19 -0.81
CA ALA A 152 3.68 -14.57 0.62
C ALA A 152 3.17 -16.01 0.86
N ARG A 153 2.26 -16.49 0.00
CA ARG A 153 1.75 -17.88 0.01
C ARG A 153 2.56 -18.82 -0.89
N LEU A 154 3.15 -18.30 -1.98
CA LEU A 154 3.77 -19.10 -3.05
C LEU A 154 5.31 -19.20 -2.94
N GLY A 155 5.97 -18.39 -2.11
CA GLY A 155 7.40 -18.44 -1.80
C GLY A 155 8.36 -17.94 -2.89
N SER A 156 7.90 -17.70 -4.13
CA SER A 156 8.70 -17.20 -5.26
C SER A 156 10.07 -17.90 -5.47
N PRO A 157 10.10 -19.25 -5.55
CA PRO A 157 11.35 -20.01 -5.64
C PRO A 157 12.14 -19.68 -6.92
N ASN A 158 13.45 -19.46 -6.77
CA ASN A 158 14.38 -19.03 -7.83
C ASN A 158 14.12 -17.63 -8.42
N GLU A 159 13.21 -16.84 -7.84
CA GLU A 159 12.93 -15.46 -8.28
C GLU A 159 13.27 -14.47 -7.14
N TYR A 160 12.46 -14.43 -6.08
CA TYR A 160 12.58 -13.42 -5.01
C TYR A 160 12.00 -13.92 -3.67
N VAL A 161 12.62 -14.99 -3.14
CA VAL A 161 12.25 -15.62 -1.86
C VAL A 161 12.32 -14.63 -0.68
N ASP A 162 13.26 -13.69 -0.72
CA ASP A 162 13.44 -12.62 0.24
C ASP A 162 12.28 -11.60 0.21
N SER A 163 11.83 -11.21 -0.97
CA SER A 163 10.63 -10.36 -1.11
C SER A 163 9.37 -11.12 -0.65
N ALA A 164 9.22 -12.39 -1.04
CA ALA A 164 8.13 -13.24 -0.55
C ALA A 164 8.10 -13.35 0.99
N ALA A 165 9.26 -13.53 1.63
CA ALA A 165 9.40 -13.54 3.09
C ALA A 165 9.03 -12.20 3.72
N SER A 166 9.44 -11.07 3.13
CA SER A 166 9.07 -9.73 3.59
C SER A 166 7.54 -9.49 3.58
N LYS A 167 6.84 -10.08 2.60
CA LYS A 167 5.38 -10.05 2.53
C LYS A 167 4.73 -11.04 3.52
N GLY A 168 5.30 -12.22 3.74
CA GLY A 168 4.87 -13.11 4.84
C GLY A 168 4.99 -12.44 6.23
N ALA A 169 6.00 -11.61 6.44
CA ALA A 169 6.15 -10.81 7.64
C ALA A 169 5.05 -9.74 7.79
N ILE A 170 4.66 -9.03 6.72
CA ILE A 170 3.57 -8.04 6.80
C ILE A 170 2.20 -8.68 7.04
N GLU A 171 1.98 -9.93 6.61
CA GLU A 171 0.75 -10.68 6.93
C GLU A 171 0.66 -11.08 8.40
N THR A 172 1.78 -11.52 8.97
CA THR A 172 1.87 -11.83 10.41
C THR A 172 1.67 -10.56 11.24
N PHE A 173 2.30 -9.44 10.83
CA PHE A 173 2.06 -8.12 11.42
C PHE A 173 0.59 -7.69 11.35
N THR A 174 -0.05 -7.82 10.18
CA THR A 174 -1.48 -7.53 10.00
C THR A 174 -2.33 -8.31 11.00
N THR A 175 -2.05 -9.60 11.17
CA THR A 175 -2.80 -10.47 12.10
C THR A 175 -2.67 -10.03 13.55
N GLY A 176 -1.46 -9.68 13.99
CA GLY A 176 -1.20 -9.20 15.35
C GLY A 176 -1.83 -7.83 15.60
N PHE A 177 -1.50 -6.87 14.74
CA PHE A 177 -1.95 -5.48 14.88
C PHE A 177 -3.48 -5.36 14.79
N ALA A 178 -4.14 -6.09 13.88
CA ALA A 178 -5.61 -6.12 13.81
C ALA A 178 -6.27 -6.53 15.12
N LYS A 179 -5.71 -7.52 15.83
CA LYS A 179 -6.24 -8.00 17.12
C LYS A 179 -5.96 -7.02 18.25
N GLU A 180 -4.79 -6.38 18.22
CA GLU A 180 -4.36 -5.39 19.21
C GLU A 180 -5.26 -4.16 19.22
N VAL A 181 -5.50 -3.54 18.05
CA VAL A 181 -6.23 -2.26 17.95
C VAL A 181 -7.72 -2.36 17.61
N ALA A 182 -8.30 -3.56 17.47
CA ALA A 182 -9.71 -3.74 17.14
C ALA A 182 -10.68 -3.01 18.10
N ARG A 183 -10.36 -2.98 19.40
CA ARG A 183 -11.17 -2.26 20.41
C ARG A 183 -10.87 -0.76 20.47
N GLU A 184 -9.86 -0.29 19.76
CA GLU A 184 -9.44 1.11 19.70
C GLU A 184 -10.02 1.87 18.50
N GLY A 185 -10.99 1.26 17.79
CA GLY A 185 -11.66 1.84 16.62
C GLY A 185 -10.89 1.71 15.31
N ILE A 186 -9.81 0.93 15.29
CA ILE A 186 -8.96 0.75 14.10
C ILE A 186 -9.23 -0.61 13.48
N ARG A 187 -9.49 -0.62 12.17
CA ARG A 187 -9.52 -1.85 11.35
C ARG A 187 -8.20 -2.01 10.63
N VAL A 188 -7.60 -3.19 10.66
CA VAL A 188 -6.32 -3.47 9.99
C VAL A 188 -6.53 -4.66 9.08
N ASN A 189 -6.31 -4.51 7.78
CA ASN A 189 -6.53 -5.57 6.78
C ASN A 189 -5.36 -5.65 5.80
N CYS A 190 -5.30 -6.75 5.06
CA CYS A 190 -4.27 -6.98 4.06
C CYS A 190 -4.90 -7.35 2.71
N ILE A 191 -4.31 -6.87 1.62
CA ILE A 191 -4.62 -7.31 0.25
C ILE A 191 -3.43 -8.12 -0.27
N ARG A 192 -3.72 -9.19 -1.01
CA ARG A 192 -2.72 -10.02 -1.72
C ARG A 192 -2.95 -9.90 -3.23
N PRO A 193 -2.28 -8.97 -3.93
CA PRO A 193 -2.34 -8.92 -5.38
C PRO A 193 -1.70 -10.16 -6.02
N GLY A 194 -2.22 -10.55 -7.18
CA GLY A 194 -1.61 -11.54 -8.07
C GLY A 194 -0.52 -10.94 -8.95
N HIS A 195 -0.58 -11.23 -10.24
CA HIS A 195 0.29 -10.59 -11.24
C HIS A 195 -0.47 -9.39 -11.81
N ILE A 196 0.05 -8.18 -11.57
CA ILE A 196 -0.60 -6.92 -11.91
C ILE A 196 0.28 -6.15 -12.89
N TYR A 197 -0.31 -5.55 -13.91
CA TYR A 197 0.42 -4.69 -14.85
C TYR A 197 0.87 -3.40 -14.15
N THR A 198 2.11 -3.38 -13.65
CA THR A 198 2.82 -2.27 -12.96
C THR A 198 4.30 -2.29 -13.35
N GLU A 199 5.05 -1.23 -13.08
CA GLU A 199 6.49 -1.20 -13.34
C GLU A 199 7.30 -2.13 -12.42
N MET A 200 6.69 -2.68 -11.35
CA MET A 200 7.35 -3.58 -10.39
C MET A 200 8.04 -4.77 -11.05
N HIS A 201 7.43 -5.37 -12.06
CA HIS A 201 8.01 -6.51 -12.75
C HIS A 201 9.20 -6.11 -13.63
N ALA A 202 9.15 -4.93 -14.25
CA ALA A 202 10.27 -4.36 -15.01
C ALA A 202 11.47 -4.04 -14.10
N SER A 203 11.25 -3.51 -12.89
CA SER A 203 12.34 -3.25 -11.93
C SER A 203 12.97 -4.52 -11.35
N GLY A 204 12.25 -5.65 -11.34
CA GLY A 204 12.82 -6.99 -11.14
C GLY A 204 13.64 -7.53 -12.32
N GLY A 205 13.66 -6.84 -13.46
CA GLY A 205 14.32 -7.28 -14.69
C GLY A 205 13.44 -8.17 -15.58
N GLU A 206 12.13 -8.20 -15.40
CA GLU A 206 11.20 -8.96 -16.24
C GLU A 206 9.95 -8.14 -16.63
N PRO A 207 10.06 -7.17 -17.55
CA PRO A 207 8.94 -6.29 -17.91
C PRO A 207 7.69 -7.05 -18.40
N ASP A 208 7.88 -8.12 -19.19
CA ASP A 208 6.78 -8.90 -19.77
C ASP A 208 6.27 -10.03 -18.84
N ARG A 209 6.61 -10.00 -17.53
CA ARG A 209 6.27 -11.05 -16.55
C ARG A 209 4.81 -11.46 -16.58
N VAL A 210 3.92 -10.48 -16.65
CA VAL A 210 2.47 -10.69 -16.57
C VAL A 210 1.97 -11.39 -17.83
N ASP A 211 2.39 -10.95 -19.02
CA ASP A 211 2.01 -11.58 -20.28
C ASP A 211 2.60 -12.98 -20.46
N ARG A 212 3.82 -13.22 -19.96
CA ARG A 212 4.44 -14.56 -20.00
C ARG A 212 3.67 -15.61 -19.20
N VAL A 213 2.95 -15.23 -18.13
CA VAL A 213 2.31 -16.19 -17.21
C VAL A 213 0.82 -15.99 -16.98
N LYS A 214 0.15 -15.13 -17.76
CA LYS A 214 -1.30 -14.94 -17.69
C LYS A 214 -2.10 -16.24 -17.88
N ASP A 215 -1.59 -17.17 -18.68
CA ASP A 215 -2.20 -18.49 -18.91
C ASP A 215 -2.08 -19.42 -17.68
N THR A 216 -1.25 -19.07 -16.69
CA THR A 216 -1.18 -19.75 -15.37
C THR A 216 -2.17 -19.17 -14.36
N ILE A 217 -2.87 -18.10 -14.70
CA ILE A 217 -3.88 -17.44 -13.86
C ILE A 217 -5.25 -18.00 -14.27
N PRO A 218 -6.09 -18.52 -13.36
CA PRO A 218 -7.37 -19.12 -13.74
C PRO A 218 -8.33 -18.21 -14.52
N MET A 219 -8.26 -16.89 -14.34
CA MET A 219 -8.99 -15.90 -15.14
C MET A 219 -8.37 -15.60 -16.53
N GLY A 220 -7.25 -16.23 -16.90
CA GLY A 220 -6.60 -16.10 -18.21
C GLY A 220 -5.97 -14.73 -18.52
N ARG A 221 -5.79 -13.87 -17.52
CA ARG A 221 -5.25 -12.52 -17.67
C ARG A 221 -4.52 -12.03 -16.42
N GLY A 222 -3.61 -11.08 -16.59
CA GLY A 222 -3.14 -10.22 -15.50
C GLY A 222 -4.25 -9.33 -14.94
N GLY A 223 -4.06 -8.89 -13.69
CA GLY A 223 -4.87 -7.85 -13.07
C GLY A 223 -4.42 -6.45 -13.47
N LYS A 224 -5.31 -5.46 -13.38
CA LYS A 224 -5.00 -4.03 -13.51
C LYS A 224 -4.80 -3.38 -12.13
N PRO A 225 -4.01 -2.30 -12.00
CA PRO A 225 -3.87 -1.57 -10.73
C PRO A 225 -5.23 -1.15 -10.14
N GLN A 226 -6.17 -0.67 -10.98
CA GLN A 226 -7.52 -0.31 -10.54
C GLN A 226 -8.29 -1.44 -9.83
N GLU A 227 -8.03 -2.71 -10.14
CA GLU A 227 -8.71 -3.84 -9.48
C GLU A 227 -8.24 -4.00 -8.02
N VAL A 228 -6.95 -3.76 -7.76
CA VAL A 228 -6.38 -3.68 -6.40
C VAL A 228 -6.87 -2.42 -5.71
N ALA A 229 -6.88 -1.29 -6.42
CA ALA A 229 -7.29 0.00 -5.91
C ALA A 229 -8.77 0.01 -5.46
N ASN A 230 -9.66 -0.63 -6.22
CA ASN A 230 -11.06 -0.86 -5.84
C ASN A 230 -11.19 -1.67 -4.54
N ALA A 231 -10.36 -2.70 -4.36
CA ALA A 231 -10.34 -3.50 -3.13
C ALA A 231 -9.87 -2.69 -1.91
N VAL A 232 -8.89 -1.79 -2.08
CA VAL A 232 -8.49 -0.81 -1.05
C VAL A 232 -9.66 0.12 -0.70
N LEU A 233 -10.32 0.71 -1.70
CA LEU A 233 -11.45 1.63 -1.49
C LEU A 233 -12.65 0.97 -0.81
N TRP A 234 -12.88 -0.33 -1.02
CA TRP A 234 -13.89 -1.08 -0.28
C TRP A 234 -13.45 -1.33 1.18
N LEU A 235 -12.24 -1.84 1.40
CA LEU A 235 -11.71 -2.07 2.76
C LEU A 235 -11.61 -0.79 3.59
N ALA A 236 -11.36 0.37 2.97
CA ALA A 236 -11.35 1.69 3.59
C ALA A 236 -12.75 2.21 3.99
N SER A 237 -13.79 1.73 3.32
CA SER A 237 -15.16 2.24 3.47
C SER A 237 -15.86 1.79 4.77
N ALA A 238 -17.07 2.32 5.00
CA ALA A 238 -17.96 1.85 6.07
C ALA A 238 -18.64 0.51 5.75
N GLU A 239 -18.65 0.06 4.49
CA GLU A 239 -19.23 -1.24 4.09
C GLU A 239 -18.41 -2.40 4.68
N ALA A 240 -17.09 -2.21 4.79
CA ALA A 240 -16.16 -3.13 5.46
C ALA A 240 -16.09 -2.95 6.99
N SER A 241 -17.13 -2.37 7.63
CA SER A 241 -17.12 -2.00 9.06
C SER A 241 -16.90 -3.17 10.03
N PHE A 242 -17.30 -4.39 9.67
CA PHE A 242 -17.03 -5.61 10.46
C PHE A 242 -15.83 -6.43 9.93
N THR A 243 -15.03 -5.85 9.03
CA THR A 243 -13.86 -6.49 8.42
C THR A 243 -12.57 -5.92 9.01
N THR A 244 -11.92 -6.70 9.88
CA THR A 244 -10.58 -6.46 10.42
C THR A 244 -9.85 -7.81 10.56
N GLY A 245 -8.53 -7.81 10.37
CA GLY A 245 -7.69 -9.01 10.34
C GLY A 245 -7.88 -9.88 9.10
N THR A 246 -8.53 -9.38 8.04
CA THR A 246 -8.76 -10.16 6.82
C THR A 246 -7.60 -10.09 5.83
N PHE A 247 -7.53 -11.10 4.97
CA PHE A 247 -6.66 -11.17 3.80
C PHE A 247 -7.54 -11.29 2.55
N LEU A 248 -7.50 -10.28 1.70
CA LEU A 248 -8.27 -10.24 0.45
C LEU A 248 -7.35 -10.56 -0.74
N ASP A 249 -7.52 -11.74 -1.31
CA ASP A 249 -6.77 -12.19 -2.48
C ASP A 249 -7.36 -11.57 -3.77
N VAL A 250 -6.57 -10.75 -4.47
CA VAL A 250 -6.90 -10.09 -5.75
C VAL A 250 -5.99 -10.71 -6.82
N THR A 251 -6.18 -12.01 -7.05
CA THR A 251 -5.18 -12.86 -7.74
C THR A 251 -5.65 -13.48 -9.05
N GLY A 252 -6.88 -13.21 -9.49
CA GLY A 252 -7.47 -13.88 -10.65
C GLY A 252 -7.69 -15.39 -10.45
N GLY A 253 -7.79 -15.84 -9.19
CA GLY A 253 -7.97 -17.25 -8.80
C GLY A 253 -6.69 -17.99 -8.42
N LYS A 254 -5.53 -17.31 -8.36
CA LYS A 254 -4.20 -17.86 -8.05
C LYS A 254 -3.83 -17.83 -6.55
#